data_AF-A0A353Z4A2-F1
#
_entry.id   AF-A0A353Z4A2-F1
#
_cell.length_a   1.000
_cell.length_b   1.000
_cell.length_c   1.000
_cell.angle_alpha   90.00
_cell.angle_beta   90.00
_cell.angle_gamma   90.00
#
_symmetry.space_group_name_H-M   'P 1'
#
loop_
_entity.id
_entity.type
_entity.pdbx_description
1 polymer ?
#
loop_
_entity_poly.entity_id
_entity_poly.type
_entity_poly.pdbx_seq_one_letter_code
_entity_poly.pdbx_strand_id
1 'polypeptide(L)'
;MLFIGNLIQIGIWAAVFMYYDEFTAFKDAFYHSSVNFTTLCYGDFILGNERKLLGGLEAVNGVLMFGLSSGFLYTLLTSLLRRKHGIRN
;
A
#
# COMPACT_ATOMS: atom_id res chain seq x y z
N MET A 1 -2.23 12.36 5.56
CA MET A 1 -2.34 11.21 6.49
C MET A 1 -2.36 9.88 5.75
N LEU A 2 -3.29 9.63 4.82
CA LEU A 2 -3.38 8.34 4.10
C LEU A 2 -2.06 7.93 3.42
N PHE A 3 -1.40 8.85 2.72
CA PHE A 3 -0.09 8.57 2.10
C PHE A 3 0.97 8.09 3.09
N ILE A 4 1.11 8.76 4.24
CA ILE A 4 2.05 8.39 5.30
C ILE A 4 1.69 7.02 5.90
N GLY A 5 0.39 6.74 6.07
CA GLY A 5 -0.07 5.42 6.53
C GLY A 5 0.33 4.29 5.59
N ASN A 6 0.19 4.50 4.27
CA ASN A 6 0.62 3.53 3.26
C ASN A 6 2.16 3.35 3.28
N LEU A 7 2.93 4.44 3.42
CA LEU A 7 4.39 4.35 3.55
C LEU A 7 4.83 3.57 4.79
N ILE A 8 4.13 3.74 5.92
CA ILE A 8 4.41 2.97 7.14
C ILE A 8 4.10 1.49 6.92
N GLN A 9 2.97 1.15 6.26
CA GLN A 9 2.64 -0.24 5.94
C GLN A 9 3.68 -0.90 5.02
N ILE A 10 4.15 -0.19 4.00
CA ILE A 10 5.26 -0.63 3.14
C ILE A 10 6.52 -0.85 3.98
N GLY A 11 6.85 0.08 4.89
CA GLY A 11 7.98 -0.08 5.80
C GLY A 11 7.86 -1.31 6.72
N ILE A 12 6.66 -1.61 7.21
CA ILE A 12 6.37 -2.80 8.02
C ILE A 12 6.57 -4.07 7.19
N TRP A 13 6.05 -4.13 5.97
CA TRP A 13 6.24 -5.28 5.08
C TRP A 13 7.71 -5.48 4.69
N ALA A 14 8.43 -4.40 4.40
CA ALA A 14 9.88 -4.42 4.18
C ALA A 14 10.63 -5.02 5.39
N ALA A 15 10.26 -4.63 6.61
CA ALA A 15 10.84 -5.18 7.83
C ALA A 15 10.52 -6.68 8.00
N VAL A 16 9.32 -7.12 7.61
CA VAL A 16 8.95 -8.55 7.60
C VAL A 16 9.83 -9.33 6.61
N PHE A 17 10.08 -8.82 5.40
CA PHE A 17 10.96 -9.50 4.45
C PHE A 17 12.43 -9.51 4.89
N MET A 18 12.89 -8.45 5.55
CA MET A 18 14.23 -8.43 6.18
C MET A 18 14.35 -9.46 7.31
N TYR A 19 13.29 -9.68 8.09
CA TYR A 19 13.29 -10.69 9.16
C TYR A 19 13.40 -12.13 8.63
N TYR A 20 12.94 -12.38 7.40
CA TYR A 20 13.07 -13.67 6.74
C TYR A 20 14.37 -13.82 5.94
N ASP A 21 15.32 -12.88 6.07
CA ASP A 21 16.61 -12.85 5.36
C ASP A 21 16.48 -12.94 3.82
N GLU A 22 15.33 -12.54 3.26
CA GLU A 22 15.12 -12.53 1.80
C GLU A 22 15.85 -11.37 1.10
N PHE A 23 16.25 -10.36 1.86
CA PHE A 23 16.98 -9.20 1.36
C PHE A 23 18.13 -8.87 2.29
N THR A 24 19.30 -8.60 1.72
CA THR A 24 20.50 -8.18 2.45
C THR A 24 20.50 -6.69 2.80
N ALA A 25 19.71 -5.88 2.08
CA ALA A 25 19.59 -4.44 2.29
C ALA A 25 18.13 -4.01 2.46
N PHE A 26 17.86 -3.23 3.51
CA PHE A 26 16.52 -2.68 3.77
C PHE A 26 15.98 -1.85 2.59
N LYS A 27 16.87 -1.18 1.85
CA LYS A 27 16.50 -0.42 0.65
C LYS A 27 15.84 -1.30 -0.41
N ASP A 28 16.37 -2.50 -0.63
CA ASP A 28 15.86 -3.43 -1.63
C ASP A 28 14.57 -4.08 -1.15
N ALA A 29 14.48 -4.44 0.13
CA ALA A 29 13.24 -4.90 0.76
C ALA A 29 12.12 -3.86 0.67
N PHE A 30 12.43 -2.58 0.94
CA PHE A 30 11.49 -1.48 0.85
C PHE A 30 11.04 -1.21 -0.59
N TYR A 31 11.97 -1.32 -1.55
CA TYR A 31 11.64 -1.20 -2.97
C TYR A 31 10.72 -2.34 -3.42
N HIS A 32 11.07 -3.59 -3.13
CA HIS A 32 10.22 -4.75 -3.44
C HIS A 32 8.84 -4.61 -2.81
N SER A 33 8.78 -4.28 -1.52
CA SER A 33 7.54 -4.04 -0.80
C SER A 33 6.71 -2.91 -1.44
N SER A 34 7.33 -1.79 -1.82
CA SER A 34 6.65 -0.68 -2.49
C SER A 34 6.02 -1.09 -3.82
N VAL A 35 6.78 -1.82 -4.65
CA VAL A 35 6.36 -2.28 -5.97
C VAL A 35 5.25 -3.32 -5.85
N ASN A 36 5.34 -4.22 -4.87
CA ASN A 36 4.36 -5.27 -4.66
C ASN A 36 3.07 -4.73 -4.01
N PHE A 37 3.20 -3.84 -3.02
CA PHE A 37 2.08 -3.13 -2.37
C PHE A 37 1.30 -2.24 -3.37
N THR A 38 1.99 -1.64 -4.35
CA THR A 38 1.34 -0.89 -5.43
C THR A 38 0.84 -1.78 -6.56
N THR A 39 0.96 -3.11 -6.44
CA THR A 39 0.60 -4.12 -7.46
C THR A 39 1.35 -4.01 -8.78
N LEU A 40 2.43 -3.22 -8.82
CA LEU A 40 3.20 -2.96 -10.02
C LEU A 40 4.05 -4.16 -10.42
N CYS A 41 4.54 -4.92 -9.44
CA CYS A 41 5.26 -6.20 -9.62
C CYS A 41 6.23 -6.25 -10.81
N TYR A 42 7.24 -5.37 -10.83
CA TYR A 42 8.28 -5.38 -11.87
C TYR A 42 8.96 -6.75 -12.06
N GLY A 43 9.01 -7.56 -11.01
CA GLY A 43 9.58 -8.91 -11.05
C GLY A 43 11.10 -8.92 -10.90
N ASP A 44 11.71 -7.77 -10.59
CA ASP A 44 13.16 -7.64 -10.34
C ASP A 44 13.62 -8.51 -9.15
N PHE A 45 12.74 -8.72 -8.18
CA PHE A 45 12.95 -9.57 -7.01
C PHE A 45 11.83 -10.60 -6.92
N ILE A 46 12.22 -11.87 -6.75
CA ILE A 46 11.29 -13.00 -6.68
C ILE A 46 11.49 -13.67 -5.32
N LEU A 47 10.44 -13.62 -4.48
CA LEU A 47 10.42 -14.32 -3.19
C LEU A 47 10.56 -15.83 -3.37
N GLY A 48 11.23 -16.48 -2.42
CA GLY A 48 11.30 -17.94 -2.34
C GLY A 48 9.92 -18.59 -2.31
N ASN A 49 9.86 -19.85 -2.73
CA ASN A 49 8.59 -20.56 -2.97
C ASN A 49 7.71 -20.65 -1.71
N GLU A 50 8.31 -20.70 -0.52
CA GLU A 50 7.61 -20.73 0.77
C GLU A 50 7.01 -19.36 1.18
N ARG A 51 7.56 -18.27 0.66
CA ARG A 51 7.21 -16.88 1.05
C ARG A 51 6.46 -16.12 -0.03
N LYS A 52 6.25 -16.73 -1.20
CA LYS A 52 5.44 -16.18 -2.30
C LYS A 52 4.02 -15.80 -1.88
N LEU A 53 3.42 -16.53 -0.93
CA LEU A 53 2.10 -16.21 -0.37
C LEU A 53 2.10 -14.88 0.40
N LEU A 54 3.20 -14.55 1.10
CA LEU A 54 3.33 -13.27 1.81
C LEU A 54 3.35 -12.10 0.82
N GLY A 55 4.06 -12.25 -0.31
CA GLY A 55 4.00 -11.28 -1.40
C GLY A 55 2.57 -11.10 -1.94
N GLY A 56 1.85 -12.18 -2.18
CA GLY A 56 0.44 -12.10 -2.59
C GLY A 56 -0.45 -11.35 -1.58
N LEU A 57 -0.27 -11.61 -0.28
CA LEU A 57 -1.02 -10.95 0.79
C LEU A 57 -0.70 -9.46 0.91
N GLU A 58 0.56 -9.08 0.74
CA GLU A 58 0.97 -7.68 0.71
C GLU A 58 0.30 -6.92 -0.44
N ALA A 59 0.28 -7.50 -1.63
CA ALA A 59 -0.36 -6.89 -2.80
C ALA A 59 -1.87 -6.68 -2.56
N VAL A 60 -2.56 -7.69 -2.01
CA VAL A 60 -3.99 -7.57 -1.65
C VAL A 60 -4.21 -6.47 -0.61
N ASN A 61 -3.35 -6.39 0.41
CA ASN A 61 -3.43 -5.34 1.42
C ASN A 61 -3.26 -3.95 0.80
N GLY A 62 -2.32 -3.78 -0.14
CA GLY A 62 -2.15 -2.54 -0.88
C GLY A 62 -3.40 -2.12 -1.66
N VAL A 63 -4.00 -3.05 -2.42
CA VAL A 63 -5.27 -2.80 -3.14
C VAL A 63 -6.38 -2.35 -2.19
N LEU A 64 -6.53 -3.00 -1.03
CA LEU A 64 -7.53 -2.62 -0.04
C LEU A 64 -7.31 -1.19 0.47
N MET A 65 -6.06 -0.81 0.75
CA MET A 65 -5.73 0.53 1.25
C MET A 65 -5.93 1.62 0.19
N PHE A 66 -5.64 1.32 -1.08
CA PHE A 66 -5.98 2.22 -2.19
C PHE A 66 -7.50 2.35 -2.40
N GLY A 67 -8.24 1.26 -2.23
CA GLY A 67 -9.71 1.25 -2.25
C GLY A 67 -10.31 2.12 -1.15
N LEU A 68 -9.83 1.96 0.09
CA LEU A 68 -10.24 2.80 1.23
C LEU A 68 -9.88 4.27 1.03
N SER A 69 -8.70 4.55 0.48
CA SER A 69 -8.25 5.93 0.20
C SER A 69 -9.15 6.59 -0.85
N SER A 70 -9.52 5.86 -1.90
CA SER A 70 -10.47 6.32 -2.91
C SER A 70 -11.86 6.56 -2.33
N GLY A 71 -12.35 5.65 -1.48
CA GLY A 71 -13.63 5.80 -0.79
C GLY A 71 -13.65 7.03 0.14
N PHE A 72 -12.58 7.24 0.90
CA PHE A 72 -12.44 8.41 1.76
C PHE A 72 -12.41 9.72 0.95
N LEU A 73 -11.67 9.75 -0.15
CA LEU A 73 -11.63 10.90 -1.06
C LEU A 73 -13.02 11.18 -1.64
N TYR A 74 -13.74 10.15 -2.06
CA TYR A 74 -15.11 10.27 -2.55
C TYR A 74 -16.05 10.87 -1.48
N THR A 75 -16.01 10.36 -0.24
CA THR A 75 -16.80 10.90 0.87
C THR A 75 -16.44 12.35 1.18
N LEU A 76 -15.15 12.72 1.13
CA LEU A 76 -14.71 14.09 1.34
C LEU A 76 -15.22 15.03 0.23
N LEU A 77 -15.05 14.64 -1.03
CA LEU A 77 -15.51 15.42 -2.18
C LEU A 77 -17.02 15.62 -2.15
N THR A 78 -17.79 14.55 -1.91
CA THR A 78 -19.26 14.63 -1.81
C THR A 78 -19.71 15.50 -0.64
N SER A 79 -19.01 15.45 0.50
CA SER A 79 -19.28 16.31 1.65
C SER A 79 -18.99 17.79 1.35
N LEU A 80 -17.89 18.10 0.66
CA LEU A 80 -17.53 19.46 0.26
C LEU A 80 -18.52 20.01 -0.79
N LEU A 81 -18.90 19.20 -1.77
CA LEU A 81 -19.88 19.57 -2.79
C LEU A 81 -21.26 19.84 -2.17
N ARG A 82 -21.71 19.01 -1.21
CA ARG A 82 -22.94 19.24 -0.45
C ARG A 82 -22.89 20.54 0.36
N ARG A 83 -21.76 20.87 1.00
CA ARG A 83 -21.58 22.16 1.70
C ARG A 83 -21.65 23.35 0.74
N LYS A 84 -21.03 23.25 -0.43
CA LYS A 84 -21.01 24.34 -1.42
C LYS A 84 -22.38 24.60 -2.06
N HIS A 85 -23.21 23.57 -2.24
CA HIS A 85 -24.59 23.72 -2.73
C HIS A 85 -25.65 23.92 -1.62
N GLY A 86 -25.25 23.84 -0.33
CA GLY A 86 -26.14 23.92 0.83
C GLY A 86 -26.30 25.30 1.46
N ILE A 87 -25.75 26.38 0.87
CA ILE A 87 -26.04 27.77 1.25
C ILE A 87 -26.83 28.44 0.12
N ARG A 88 -28.00 27.87 -0.19
CA ARG A 88 -29.07 28.58 -0.92
C ARG A 88 -30.40 27.86 -0.72
N ASN A 89 -30.92 27.90 0.50
CA ASN A 89 -32.35 28.09 0.75
C ASN A 89 -32.56 28.53 2.20
#